data_AF-A0A3G9JKA9-F1
#
_entry.id   AF-A0A3G9JKA9-F1
#
_cell.length_a   1.000
_cell.length_b   1.000
_cell.length_c   1.000
_cell.angle_alpha   90.00
_cell.angle_beta   90.00
_cell.angle_gamma   90.00
#
_symmetry.space_group_name_H-M   'P 1'
#
loop_
_entity.id
_entity.type
_entity.pdbx_description
1 polymer ?
#
loop_
_entity_poly.entity_id
_entity_poly.type
_entity_poly.pdbx_seq_one_letter_code
_entity_poly.pdbx_strand_id
1 'polypeptide(L)'
;MSRRRGGFMSEELKNELAKDLGIYETVQREGWGGIKAKDAGNMVKRAIQIAEQAAAKQMEQAQKSGPTDNNGSRQTQSTQTQAHSYVQQPINQQTQPVPAYRASSVPPYMQPPTPSQQPQYRQ
;
A
#
# COMPACT_ATOMS: atom_id res chain seq x y z
N MET A 1 0.69 -12.63 -13.13
CA MET A 1 0.47 -11.31 -13.77
C MET A 1 1.80 -10.76 -14.29
N SER A 2 1.90 -10.50 -15.60
CA SER A 2 3.04 -9.78 -16.18
C SER A 2 3.05 -8.36 -15.58
N ARG A 3 4.12 -8.04 -14.84
CA ARG A 3 4.32 -6.75 -14.17
C ARG A 3 4.33 -5.71 -15.29
N ARG A 4 3.30 -4.84 -15.35
CA ARG A 4 3.24 -3.76 -16.35
C ARG A 4 4.54 -2.97 -16.18
N ARG A 5 5.47 -3.12 -17.12
CA ARG A 5 6.66 -2.29 -17.23
C ARG A 5 6.18 -0.92 -17.74
N GLY A 6 5.45 -0.21 -16.89
CA GLY A 6 5.17 1.20 -17.11
C GLY A 6 6.52 1.88 -17.15
N GLY A 7 6.91 2.39 -18.31
CA GLY A 7 8.11 3.20 -18.41
C GLY A 7 8.04 4.37 -17.43
N PHE A 8 9.18 4.97 -17.12
CA PHE A 8 9.26 6.16 -16.27
C PHE A 8 8.44 7.35 -16.79
N MET A 9 8.03 7.31 -18.07
CA MET A 9 7.20 8.32 -18.73
C MET A 9 5.99 7.66 -19.38
N SER A 10 4.83 8.34 -19.31
CA SER A 10 3.66 8.00 -20.10
C SER A 10 3.93 8.20 -21.60
N GLU A 11 3.22 7.47 -22.46
CA GLU A 11 3.33 7.65 -23.92
C GLU A 11 2.93 9.06 -24.36
N GLU A 12 1.96 9.67 -23.68
CA GLU A 12 1.57 11.05 -23.89
C GLU A 12 2.72 12.02 -23.62
N LEU A 13 3.37 11.90 -22.45
CA LEU A 13 4.51 12.75 -22.10
C LEU A 13 5.66 12.60 -23.09
N LYS A 14 5.95 11.37 -23.54
CA LYS A 14 6.97 11.15 -24.58
C LYS A 14 6.62 11.90 -25.87
N ASN A 15 5.36 11.83 -26.31
CA ASN A 15 4.92 12.49 -27.54
C ASN A 15 4.97 14.02 -27.44
N GLU A 16 4.58 14.59 -26.29
CA GLU A 16 4.69 16.03 -26.03
C GLU A 16 6.15 16.48 -26.05
N LEU A 17 7.02 15.80 -25.31
CA LEU A 17 8.45 16.10 -25.29
C LEU A 17 9.09 15.96 -26.67
N ALA A 18 8.65 14.97 -27.46
CA ALA A 18 9.13 14.81 -28.82
C ALA A 18 8.73 15.97 -29.73
N LYS A 19 7.54 16.55 -29.54
CA LYS A 19 7.11 17.76 -30.26
C LYS A 19 7.91 18.97 -29.82
N ASP A 20 8.06 19.18 -28.50
CA ASP A 20 8.84 20.30 -27.93
C ASP A 20 10.31 20.29 -28.37
N LEU A 21 10.90 19.10 -28.48
CA LEU A 21 12.29 18.93 -28.90
C LEU A 21 12.46 18.81 -30.42
N GLY A 22 11.37 18.80 -31.19
CA GLY A 22 11.42 18.70 -32.66
C GLY A 22 11.84 17.34 -33.20
N ILE A 23 11.75 16.27 -32.38
CA ILE A 23 12.15 14.90 -32.76
C ILE A 23 10.95 14.02 -33.14
N TYR A 24 9.74 14.56 -33.04
CA TYR A 24 8.49 13.85 -33.30
C TYR A 24 8.43 13.21 -34.69
N GLU A 25 8.92 13.90 -35.72
CA GLU A 25 8.92 13.36 -37.09
C GLU A 25 9.81 12.11 -37.23
N THR A 26 10.99 12.14 -36.61
CA THR A 26 11.90 10.98 -36.59
C THR A 26 11.27 9.82 -35.84
N VAL A 27 10.63 10.09 -34.71
CA VAL A 27 9.91 9.07 -33.93
C VAL A 27 8.75 8.47 -34.73
N GLN A 28 8.01 9.26 -35.48
CA GLN A 28 6.92 8.77 -36.34
C GLN A 28 7.44 7.88 -37.48
N ARG A 29 8.57 8.26 -38.09
CA ARG A 29 9.12 7.53 -39.25
C ARG A 29 9.90 6.27 -38.86
N GLU A 30 10.74 6.37 -37.83
CA GLU A 30 11.75 5.35 -37.48
C GLU A 30 11.48 4.72 -36.10
N GLY A 31 10.51 5.25 -35.35
CA GLY A 31 10.26 4.85 -33.98
C GLY A 31 11.25 5.44 -32.98
N TRP A 32 11.03 5.14 -31.70
CA TRP A 32 11.90 5.57 -30.61
C TRP A 32 13.32 4.98 -30.67
N GLY A 33 13.54 3.92 -31.46
CA GLY A 33 14.87 3.35 -31.68
C GLY A 33 15.72 4.13 -32.71
N GLY A 34 15.10 4.98 -33.54
CA GLY A 34 15.78 5.75 -34.58
C GLY A 34 16.29 7.12 -34.14
N ILE A 35 15.90 7.60 -32.96
CA ILE A 35 16.37 8.91 -32.46
C ILE A 35 17.83 8.83 -32.02
N LYS A 36 18.55 9.94 -32.16
CA LYS A 36 19.95 10.01 -31.71
C LYS A 36 20.02 9.93 -30.19
N ALA A 37 21.11 9.36 -29.66
CA ALA A 37 21.35 9.29 -28.22
C ALA A 37 21.31 10.67 -27.54
N LYS A 38 21.75 11.72 -28.24
CA LYS A 38 21.67 13.11 -27.77
C LYS A 38 20.23 13.58 -27.56
N ASP A 39 19.34 13.22 -28.47
CA ASP A 39 17.94 13.62 -28.45
C ASP A 39 17.18 12.90 -27.32
N ALA A 40 17.45 11.61 -27.15
CA ALA A 40 16.97 10.84 -26.01
C ALA A 40 17.45 11.44 -24.67
N GLY A 41 18.72 11.84 -24.58
CA GLY A 41 19.26 12.50 -23.40
C GLY A 41 18.59 13.84 -23.09
N ASN A 42 18.35 14.66 -24.11
CA ASN A 42 17.64 15.93 -23.96
C ASN A 42 16.19 15.74 -23.49
N MET A 43 15.51 14.70 -24.00
CA MET A 43 14.16 14.32 -23.56
C MET A 43 14.13 13.95 -22.09
N VAL A 44 15.03 13.07 -21.65
CA VAL A 44 15.11 12.66 -20.23
C VAL A 44 15.40 13.85 -19.33
N LYS A 45 16.34 14.72 -19.73
CA LYS A 45 16.65 15.95 -19.00
C LYS A 45 15.41 16.85 -18.87
N ARG A 46 14.67 17.05 -19.95
CA ARG A 46 13.48 17.90 -19.94
C ARG A 46 12.36 17.31 -19.08
N ALA A 47 12.17 16.00 -19.12
CA ALA A 47 11.18 15.33 -18.28
C ALA A 47 11.49 15.44 -16.78
N ILE A 48 12.76 15.29 -16.39
CA ILE A 48 13.19 15.46 -14.99
C ILE A 48 12.89 16.88 -14.52
N GLN A 49 13.19 17.90 -15.33
CA GLN A 49 12.87 19.29 -14.99
C GLN A 49 11.35 19.51 -14.75
N ILE A 50 10.50 18.93 -15.60
CA ILE A 50 9.04 19.03 -15.44
C ILE A 50 8.60 18.30 -14.16
N ALA A 51 9.18 17.14 -13.88
CA ALA A 51 8.88 16.38 -12.66
C ALA A 51 9.29 17.14 -11.39
N GLU A 52 10.47 17.78 -11.37
CA GLU A 52 10.92 18.63 -10.27
C GLU A 52 9.98 19.83 -10.05
N GLN A 53 9.58 20.50 -11.13
CA GLN A 53 8.61 21.61 -11.07
C GLN A 53 7.23 21.16 -10.57
N ALA A 54 6.76 19.99 -11.02
CA ALA A 54 5.49 19.43 -10.59
C ALA A 54 5.53 19.02 -9.10
N ALA A 55 6.65 18.44 -8.64
CA ALA A 55 6.84 18.08 -7.24
C ALA A 55 6.85 19.34 -6.33
N ALA A 56 7.59 20.38 -6.72
CA ALA A 56 7.62 21.64 -5.98
C ALA A 56 6.22 22.28 -5.88
N LYS A 57 5.45 22.29 -6.98
CA LYS A 57 4.06 22.79 -7.00
C LYS A 57 3.12 21.99 -6.10
N GLN A 58 3.26 20.66 -6.07
CA GLN A 58 2.45 19.80 -5.19
C GLN A 58 2.72 20.09 -3.71
N MET A 59 3.98 20.31 -3.33
CA MET A 59 4.35 20.66 -1.96
C MET A 59 3.76 22.01 -1.54
N GLU A 60 3.73 23.01 -2.44
CA GLU A 60 3.11 24.31 -2.16
C GLU A 60 1.58 24.20 -1.96
N GLN A 61 0.91 23.34 -2.75
CA GLN A 61 -0.52 23.11 -2.62
C GLN A 61 -0.88 22.40 -1.31
N ALA A 62 -0.08 21.42 -0.90
CA ALA A 62 -0.23 20.71 0.36
C ALA A 62 -0.11 21.63 1.59
N GLN A 63 0.69 22.70 1.50
CA GLN A 63 0.83 23.70 2.57
C GLN A 63 -0.35 24.68 2.63
N LYS A 64 -1.09 24.88 1.52
CA LYS A 64 -2.27 25.76 1.48
C LYS A 64 -3.56 25.05 1.89
N SER A 65 -3.62 23.73 1.75
CA SER A 65 -4.62 22.90 2.42
C SER A 65 -4.19 22.62 3.86
N GLY A 66 -4.48 23.55 4.78
CA GLY A 66 -4.50 23.26 6.21
C GLY A 66 -5.43 22.08 6.52
N PRO A 67 -5.38 21.47 7.72
CA PRO A 67 -6.16 20.29 8.05
C PRO A 67 -7.64 20.57 7.76
N THR A 68 -8.17 19.97 6.71
CA THR A 68 -9.60 19.99 6.44
C THR A 68 -10.23 19.13 7.51
N ASP A 69 -10.75 19.75 8.57
CA ASP A 69 -11.60 19.12 9.57
C ASP A 69 -12.86 18.59 8.86
N ASN A 70 -12.79 17.37 8.33
CA ASN A 70 -13.94 16.68 7.79
C ASN A 70 -14.75 16.10 8.97
N ASN A 71 -15.40 16.99 9.72
CA ASN A 71 -16.57 16.65 10.53
C ASN A 71 -17.82 16.76 9.64
N GLY A 72 -17.82 16.01 8.54
CA GLY A 72 -18.96 15.81 7.67
C GLY A 72 -19.66 14.52 8.07
N SER A 73 -20.49 14.60 9.11
CA SER A 73 -21.73 13.82 9.29
C SER A 73 -21.73 12.43 8.64
N ARG A 74 -20.98 11.49 9.21
CA ARG A 74 -21.22 10.06 8.95
C ARG A 74 -22.53 9.71 9.65
N GLN A 75 -23.66 9.88 8.96
CA GLN A 75 -24.93 9.30 9.37
C GLN A 75 -24.77 7.78 9.42
N THR A 76 -24.47 7.28 10.62
CA THR A 76 -24.59 5.86 10.93
C THR A 76 -26.06 5.53 10.87
N GLN A 77 -26.48 4.79 9.84
CA GLN A 77 -27.79 4.15 9.84
C GLN A 77 -27.85 3.23 11.05
N SER A 78 -28.68 3.61 12.01
CA SER A 78 -29.05 2.80 13.15
C SER A 78 -29.73 1.52 12.66
N THR A 79 -29.01 0.41 12.62
CA THR A 79 -29.66 -0.91 12.62
C THR A 79 -30.29 -1.11 13.98
N GLN A 80 -31.62 -1.06 14.01
CA GLN A 80 -32.45 -1.36 15.16
C GLN A 80 -32.31 -2.85 15.49
N THR A 81 -31.32 -3.21 16.29
CA THR A 81 -31.21 -4.55 16.87
C THR A 81 -32.19 -4.63 18.04
N GLN A 82 -33.27 -5.39 17.81
CA GLN A 82 -34.25 -5.74 18.84
C GLN A 82 -33.54 -6.41 20.02
N ALA A 83 -33.61 -5.74 21.18
CA ALA A 83 -33.12 -6.26 22.44
C ALA A 83 -33.87 -7.55 22.80
N HIS A 84 -33.21 -8.69 22.59
CA HIS A 84 -33.58 -9.93 23.25
C HIS A 84 -32.73 -10.02 24.51
N SER A 85 -33.38 -9.76 25.65
CA SER A 85 -32.83 -9.96 26.99
C SER A 85 -32.42 -11.42 27.16
N TYR A 86 -31.11 -11.68 27.23
CA TYR A 86 -30.60 -12.99 27.59
C TYR A 86 -30.73 -13.18 29.10
N VAL A 87 -31.69 -14.01 29.50
CA VAL A 87 -31.64 -14.68 30.81
C VAL A 87 -30.40 -15.57 30.84
N GLN A 88 -29.52 -15.33 31.81
CA GLN A 88 -28.35 -16.15 32.07
C GLN A 88 -28.79 -17.56 32.45
N GLN A 89 -28.47 -18.57 31.63
CA GLN A 89 -28.63 -19.97 32.02
C GLN A 89 -27.35 -20.45 32.72
N PRO A 90 -27.44 -21.22 33.82
CA PRO A 90 -26.25 -21.70 34.53
C PRO A 90 -25.45 -22.69 33.67
N ILE A 91 -24.12 -22.57 33.77
CA ILE A 91 -23.12 -23.41 33.12
C ILE A 91 -23.41 -24.89 33.38
N ASN A 92 -23.75 -25.62 32.31
CA ASN A 92 -23.64 -27.08 32.29
C ASN A 92 -22.41 -27.44 31.46
N GLN A 93 -21.44 -28.05 32.14
CA GLN A 93 -20.16 -28.47 31.58
C GLN A 93 -20.38 -29.64 30.62
N GLN A 94 -20.35 -29.38 29.32
CA GLN A 94 -20.36 -30.42 28.30
C GLN A 94 -19.04 -30.36 27.53
N THR A 95 -18.10 -31.20 27.95
CA THR A 95 -16.81 -31.46 27.30
C THR A 95 -17.03 -31.87 25.85
N GLN A 96 -16.58 -31.02 24.92
CA GLN A 96 -16.44 -31.40 23.52
C GLN A 96 -15.08 -32.09 23.33
N PRO A 97 -15.01 -33.21 22.59
CA PRO A 97 -13.74 -33.86 22.29
C PRO A 97 -12.92 -32.97 21.33
N VAL A 98 -11.68 -32.67 21.73
CA VAL A 98 -10.72 -31.93 20.91
C VAL A 98 -10.34 -32.76 19.67
N PRO A 99 -10.29 -32.17 18.46
CA PRO A 99 -9.81 -32.89 17.29
C PRO A 99 -8.32 -33.19 17.45
N ALA A 100 -7.95 -34.45 17.25
CA ALA A 100 -6.56 -34.90 17.23
C ALA A 100 -5.81 -34.19 16.10
N TYR A 101 -5.06 -33.14 16.44
CA TYR A 101 -4.05 -32.62 15.54
C TYR A 101 -3.01 -33.71 15.33
N ARG A 102 -2.90 -34.19 14.09
CA ARG A 102 -1.85 -35.12 13.68
C ARG A 102 -0.52 -34.48 14.00
N ALA A 103 0.21 -35.07 14.95
CA ALA A 103 1.49 -34.61 15.40
C ALA A 103 2.45 -34.42 14.22
N SER A 104 2.80 -33.17 13.95
CA SER A 104 3.99 -32.79 13.18
C SER A 104 4.63 -31.66 13.97
N SER A 105 5.49 -32.06 14.90
CA SER A 105 6.54 -31.29 15.58
C SER A 105 6.27 -29.80 15.81
N VAL A 106 5.69 -29.45 16.96
CA VAL A 106 5.85 -28.09 17.49
C VAL A 106 7.30 -27.97 18.00
N PRO A 107 8.09 -27.00 17.51
CA PRO A 107 9.48 -26.88 17.91
C PRO A 107 9.64 -26.47 19.38
N PRO A 108 10.66 -26.97 20.10
CA PRO A 108 10.76 -26.92 21.57
C PRO A 108 10.86 -25.50 22.16
N TYR A 109 11.08 -24.47 21.33
CA TYR A 109 11.18 -23.08 21.76
C TYR A 109 9.84 -22.31 21.75
N MET A 110 8.71 -22.91 21.35
CA MET A 110 7.39 -22.28 21.37
C MET A 110 6.49 -22.73 22.53
N GLN A 111 7.01 -23.47 23.51
CA GLN A 111 6.25 -23.83 24.71
C GLN A 111 6.37 -22.72 25.76
N PRO A 112 5.25 -22.14 26.24
CA PRO A 112 5.31 -21.19 27.35
C PRO A 112 5.83 -21.90 28.61
N PRO A 113 6.66 -21.24 29.44
CA PRO A 113 7.17 -21.84 30.66
C PRO A 113 6.00 -22.23 31.58
N THR A 114 5.95 -23.48 32.02
CA THR A 114 4.98 -23.93 33.01
C THR A 114 5.22 -23.21 34.34
N PRO A 115 4.19 -22.61 34.98
CA PRO A 115 4.34 -21.88 36.23
C PRO A 115 4.42 -22.83 37.44
N SER A 116 5.46 -23.65 37.47
CA SER A 116 5.77 -24.54 38.58
C SER A 116 7.27 -24.78 38.65
N GLN A 117 8.00 -23.70 38.97
CA GLN A 117 9.26 -23.72 39.73
C GLN A 117 9.77 -22.28 39.83
N GLN A 118 9.29 -21.55 40.83
CA GLN A 118 10.02 -20.37 41.31
C GLN A 118 11.24 -20.86 42.11
N PRO A 119 12.49 -20.53 41.73
CA PRO A 119 13.62 -20.76 42.62
C PRO A 119 13.52 -19.81 43.81
N GLN A 120 13.41 -20.38 45.02
CA GLN A 120 13.54 -19.63 46.26
C GLN A 120 15.00 -19.20 46.39
N TYR A 121 15.30 -17.93 46.12
CA TYR A 121 16.60 -17.34 46.42
C TYR A 121 16.73 -17.21 47.95
N ARG A 122 17.61 -18.01 48.54
CA ARG A 122 18.02 -17.83 49.94
C ARG A 122 19.27 -16.96 49.96
N GLN A 123 19.21 -15.91 50.79
CA GLN A 123 20.28 -14.95 51.08
C GLN A 123 21.51 -15.64 51.69
#